data_AF-A0A923BN79-F1
#
_entry.id   AF-A0A923BN79-F1
#
_cell.length_a   1.000
_cell.length_b   1.000
_cell.length_c   1.000
_cell.angle_alpha   90.00
_cell.angle_beta   90.00
_cell.angle_gamma   90.00
#
_symmetry.space_group_name_H-M   'P 1'
#
loop_
_entity.id
_entity.type
_entity.pdbx_description
1 polymer ?
#
loop_
_entity_poly.entity_id
_entity_poly.type
_entity_poly.pdbx_seq_one_letter_code
_entity_poly.pdbx_strand_id
1 'polypeptide(L)'
;MASTAQAKPKSTKDKTEFSKETYLFWYESMQLMRKFEEKAGQLYGMQKIRGFCHLYIGQEACASGAVSALTKDDKWITAYRDHGHPLALGTDPKAIMAELYGKATGTTKGKGGSMHIFDKEHNFMGGHGIVGAQVPLGAGIAFAEKFNKTKNVCMCYMGDGAVRQGAFHEALNLAMLWKLPVIFVIENNGYAMGTSVKRTSNVTELYTLAEAYDMPAEPVDAMSVEAVHISVAKAAERARAGEGPSLLEFRTYRYKGHSMSDPQKYRTKEEVEEYKQRDPVESVKQTILSKKLATEKELEDIDAKIVAIVDESVKFAEESPYPDPSEALTEVYEQADYPFVTG
;
A
#
# COMPACT_ATOMS: atom_id res chain seq x y z
N MET A 1 8.33 -63.72 -13.01
CA MET A 1 7.28 -62.73 -12.67
C MET A 1 7.94 -61.37 -12.69
N ALA A 2 7.43 -60.46 -13.53
CA ALA A 2 8.12 -59.25 -13.96
C ALA A 2 8.15 -58.18 -12.85
N SER A 3 9.33 -57.59 -12.68
CA SER A 3 9.58 -56.36 -11.93
C SER A 3 8.90 -55.19 -12.64
N THR A 4 7.94 -54.54 -11.97
CA THR A 4 7.34 -53.29 -12.45
C THR A 4 8.18 -52.12 -11.97
N ALA A 5 9.02 -51.60 -12.86
CA ALA A 5 9.70 -50.33 -12.69
C ALA A 5 8.66 -49.19 -12.63
N GLN A 6 8.61 -48.47 -11.50
CA GLN A 6 7.85 -47.23 -11.40
C GLN A 6 8.51 -46.15 -12.27
N ALA A 7 7.75 -45.64 -13.24
CA ALA A 7 8.17 -44.52 -14.08
C ALA A 7 8.28 -43.25 -13.23
N LYS A 8 9.44 -42.58 -13.28
CA LYS A 8 9.62 -41.24 -12.73
C LYS A 8 8.67 -40.25 -13.44
N PRO A 9 8.03 -39.31 -12.72
CA PRO A 9 7.20 -38.30 -13.35
C PRO A 9 8.08 -37.43 -14.27
N LYS A 10 7.61 -37.24 -15.51
CA LYS A 10 8.22 -36.32 -16.46
C LYS A 10 8.17 -34.90 -15.88
N SER A 11 9.34 -34.27 -15.75
CA SER A 11 9.50 -32.84 -15.49
C SER A 11 8.66 -32.05 -16.49
N THR A 12 7.55 -31.48 -15.99
CA THR A 12 6.86 -30.38 -16.65
C THR A 12 7.80 -29.18 -16.59
N LYS A 13 8.19 -28.65 -17.75
CA LYS A 13 8.91 -27.39 -17.83
C LYS A 13 8.16 -26.35 -16.99
N ASP A 14 8.81 -25.80 -15.97
CA ASP A 14 8.29 -24.71 -15.12
C ASP A 14 7.84 -23.56 -16.01
N LYS A 15 6.54 -23.50 -16.29
CA LYS A 15 5.93 -22.28 -16.80
C LYS A 15 5.76 -21.38 -15.60
N THR A 16 6.36 -20.20 -15.66
CA THR A 16 6.15 -19.16 -14.67
C THR A 16 4.67 -18.76 -14.72
N GLU A 17 4.03 -18.66 -13.55
CA GLU A 17 2.60 -18.31 -13.46
C GLU A 17 2.32 -16.91 -14.03
N PHE A 18 3.28 -15.99 -13.85
CA PHE A 18 3.25 -14.63 -14.40
C PHE A 18 4.33 -14.42 -15.45
N SER A 19 4.16 -13.38 -16.28
CA SER A 19 5.09 -13.04 -17.37
C SER A 19 6.38 -12.39 -16.85
N LYS A 20 7.40 -12.33 -17.71
CA LYS A 20 8.65 -11.61 -17.41
C LYS A 20 8.36 -10.15 -17.04
N GLU A 21 7.47 -9.51 -17.79
CA GLU A 21 7.10 -8.10 -17.63
C GLU A 21 6.46 -7.85 -16.26
N THR A 22 5.56 -8.73 -15.82
CA THR A 22 4.92 -8.64 -14.50
C THR A 22 5.96 -8.77 -13.38
N TYR A 23 6.87 -9.73 -13.47
CA TYR A 23 7.92 -9.92 -12.46
C TYR A 23 8.88 -8.74 -12.40
N LEU A 24 9.29 -8.19 -13.56
CA LEU A 24 10.14 -7.00 -13.61
C LEU A 24 9.42 -5.77 -13.07
N PHE A 25 8.13 -5.60 -13.36
CA PHE A 25 7.32 -4.55 -12.76
C PHE A 25 7.29 -4.65 -11.23
N TRP A 26 7.02 -5.84 -10.68
CA TRP A 26 7.02 -6.04 -9.23
C TRP A 26 8.38 -5.74 -8.60
N TYR A 27 9.46 -6.17 -9.23
CA TYR A 27 10.81 -5.87 -8.75
C TYR A 27 11.10 -4.37 -8.76
N GLU A 28 10.88 -3.68 -9.89
CA GLU A 28 11.13 -2.23 -10.03
C GLU A 28 10.24 -1.41 -9.07
N SER A 29 8.95 -1.74 -8.98
CA SER A 29 7.99 -1.07 -8.10
C SER A 29 8.36 -1.22 -6.62
N MET A 30 8.66 -2.43 -6.17
CA MET A 30 9.03 -2.68 -4.77
C MET A 30 10.41 -2.13 -4.42
N GLN A 31 11.38 -2.19 -5.34
CA GLN A 31 12.69 -1.55 -5.12
C GLN A 31 12.60 -0.03 -5.05
N LEU A 32 11.76 0.60 -5.90
CA LEU A 32 11.53 2.03 -5.84
C LEU A 32 10.97 2.43 -4.47
N MET A 33 9.93 1.74 -4.00
CA MET A 33 9.39 1.96 -2.65
C MET A 33 10.47 1.78 -1.59
N ARG A 34 11.20 0.65 -1.59
CA ARG A 34 12.25 0.36 -0.61
C ARG A 34 13.31 1.46 -0.55
N LYS A 35 13.86 1.86 -1.69
CA LYS A 35 14.94 2.86 -1.78
C LYS A 35 14.46 4.25 -1.43
N PHE A 36 13.26 4.61 -1.87
CA PHE A 36 12.62 5.87 -1.50
C PHE A 36 12.43 5.98 0.00
N GLU A 37 11.89 4.94 0.63
CA GLU A 37 11.61 4.86 2.07
C GLU A 37 12.90 4.86 2.92
N GLU A 38 13.93 4.12 2.50
CA GLU A 38 15.25 4.16 3.12
C GLU A 38 15.83 5.57 3.11
N LYS A 39 15.69 6.28 1.98
CA LYS A 39 16.13 7.67 1.84
C LYS A 39 15.29 8.63 2.68
N ALA A 40 13.96 8.49 2.69
CA ALA A 40 13.08 9.29 3.55
C ALA A 40 13.44 9.13 5.03
N GLY A 41 13.76 7.91 5.47
CA GLY A 41 14.27 7.65 6.82
C GLY A 41 15.56 8.39 7.15
N GLN A 42 16.53 8.44 6.22
CA GLN A 42 17.78 9.21 6.39
C GLN A 42 17.49 10.72 6.50
N LEU A 43 16.66 11.25 5.62
CA LEU A 43 16.32 12.67 5.52
C LEU A 43 15.51 13.16 6.72
N TYR A 44 14.66 12.31 7.28
CA TYR A 44 14.00 12.55 8.56
C TYR A 44 15.02 12.68 9.70
N GLY A 45 16.00 11.79 9.77
CA GLY A 45 17.10 11.88 10.75
C GLY A 45 17.93 13.16 10.62
N MET A 46 18.03 13.69 9.39
CA MET A 46 18.66 14.98 9.09
C MET A 46 17.72 16.19 9.29
N GLN A 47 16.51 15.98 9.83
CA GLN A 47 15.49 17.02 10.05
C GLN A 47 15.03 17.76 8.78
N LYS A 48 15.22 17.15 7.61
CA LYS A 48 14.73 17.67 6.33
C LYS A 48 13.24 17.41 6.13
N ILE A 49 12.78 16.23 6.57
CA ILE A 49 11.37 15.87 6.69
C ILE A 49 10.92 16.19 8.11
N ARG A 50 9.80 16.91 8.26
CA ARG A 50 9.25 17.35 9.55
C ARG A 50 7.89 16.70 9.83
N GLY A 51 7.46 16.73 11.08
CA GLY A 51 6.20 16.11 11.51
C GLY A 51 6.35 14.62 11.75
N PHE A 52 5.28 13.86 11.54
CA PHE A 52 5.33 12.40 11.61
C PHE A 52 5.84 11.82 10.29
N CYS A 53 6.58 10.72 10.33
CA CYS A 53 7.03 10.00 9.14
C CYS A 53 6.87 8.49 9.36
N HIS A 54 6.05 7.86 8.50
CA HIS A 54 5.62 6.48 8.64
C HIS A 54 6.10 5.65 7.45
N LEU A 55 7.26 5.00 7.61
CA LEU A 55 7.87 4.29 6.49
C LEU A 55 7.12 3.00 6.12
N TYR A 56 6.97 2.70 4.82
CA TYR A 56 6.27 1.50 4.32
C TYR A 56 7.17 0.25 4.20
N ILE A 57 8.41 0.31 4.69
CA ILE A 57 9.42 -0.76 4.56
C ILE A 57 8.93 -2.11 5.12
N GLY A 58 8.95 -3.13 4.26
CA GLY A 58 8.54 -4.51 4.54
C GLY A 58 7.13 -4.87 4.05
N GLN A 59 6.37 -3.88 3.55
CA GLN A 59 5.00 -4.06 3.08
C GLN A 59 4.86 -3.83 1.58
N GLU A 60 5.97 -3.77 0.83
CA GLU A 60 5.98 -3.35 -0.58
C GLU A 60 5.10 -4.24 -1.48
N ALA A 61 5.04 -5.55 -1.20
CA ALA A 61 4.20 -6.50 -1.95
C ALA A 61 2.70 -6.18 -1.85
N CYS A 62 2.24 -5.61 -0.73
CA CYS A 62 0.83 -5.22 -0.52
C CYS A 62 0.34 -4.24 -1.59
N ALA A 63 1.20 -3.29 -1.98
CA ALA A 63 0.88 -2.28 -2.99
C ALA A 63 1.16 -2.82 -4.40
N SER A 64 2.38 -3.30 -4.69
CA SER A 64 2.76 -3.72 -6.05
C SER A 64 1.91 -4.88 -6.60
N GLY A 65 1.61 -5.87 -5.76
CA GLY A 65 0.77 -7.01 -6.15
C GLY A 65 -0.64 -6.55 -6.52
N ALA A 66 -1.22 -5.68 -5.69
CA ALA A 66 -2.55 -5.15 -5.91
C ALA A 66 -2.63 -4.24 -7.14
N VAL A 67 -1.64 -3.38 -7.38
CA VAL A 67 -1.59 -2.53 -8.59
C VAL A 67 -1.61 -3.37 -9.85
N SER A 68 -0.81 -4.44 -9.90
CA SER A 68 -0.75 -5.31 -11.08
C SER A 68 -2.04 -6.12 -11.34
N ALA A 69 -2.93 -6.23 -10.35
CA ALA A 69 -4.20 -6.95 -10.44
C ALA A 69 -5.37 -6.03 -10.84
N LEU A 70 -5.13 -4.72 -10.92
CA LEU A 70 -6.14 -3.69 -11.10
C LEU A 70 -5.90 -2.85 -12.35
N THR A 71 -6.85 -1.96 -12.62
CA THR A 71 -6.79 -1.01 -13.72
C THR A 71 -6.47 0.39 -13.19
N LYS A 72 -5.89 1.24 -14.03
CA LYS A 72 -5.55 2.63 -13.67
C LYS A 72 -6.73 3.49 -13.22
N ASP A 73 -7.96 3.10 -13.57
CA ASP A 73 -9.17 3.86 -13.28
C ASP A 73 -9.78 3.48 -11.91
N ASP A 74 -9.28 2.40 -11.29
CA ASP A 74 -9.68 2.00 -9.94
C ASP A 74 -9.19 2.99 -8.90
N LYS A 75 -9.97 3.16 -7.83
CA LYS A 75 -9.72 4.17 -6.79
C LYS A 75 -8.99 3.56 -5.61
N TRP A 76 -8.10 4.33 -5.00
CA TRP A 76 -7.31 3.89 -3.85
C TRP A 76 -7.47 4.85 -2.70
N ILE A 77 -7.66 4.33 -1.49
CA ILE A 77 -7.68 5.11 -0.26
C ILE A 77 -7.04 4.30 0.85
N THR A 78 -6.23 4.95 1.70
CA THR A 78 -5.46 4.25 2.75
C THR A 78 -5.29 5.10 4.01
N ALA A 79 -4.67 4.52 5.03
CA ALA A 79 -4.25 5.22 6.24
C ALA A 79 -2.92 5.98 6.01
N TYR A 80 -2.46 6.71 7.02
CA TYR A 80 -1.24 7.54 7.02
C TYR A 80 0.11 6.86 6.71
N ARG A 81 0.15 5.55 6.46
CA ARG A 81 1.38 4.87 6.02
C ARG A 81 1.31 4.65 4.52
N ASP A 82 1.30 5.75 3.81
CA ASP A 82 0.77 5.81 2.45
C ASP A 82 1.83 5.87 1.36
N HIS A 83 3.07 6.29 1.60
CA HIS A 83 4.02 6.67 0.52
C HIS A 83 4.21 5.59 -0.55
N GLY A 84 4.22 4.33 -0.15
CA GLY A 84 4.36 3.20 -1.07
C GLY A 84 3.21 3.07 -2.07
N HIS A 85 1.98 3.41 -1.70
CA HIS A 85 0.82 3.28 -2.57
C HIS A 85 0.89 4.18 -3.82
N PRO A 86 1.02 5.52 -3.73
CA PRO A 86 1.13 6.38 -4.90
C PRO A 86 2.42 6.10 -5.68
N LEU A 87 3.53 5.73 -5.03
CA LEU A 87 4.74 5.26 -5.75
C LEU A 87 4.45 4.04 -6.62
N ALA A 88 3.74 3.04 -6.08
CA ALA A 88 3.38 1.84 -6.83
C ALA A 88 2.37 2.15 -7.95
N LEU A 89 1.49 3.15 -7.76
CA LEU A 89 0.52 3.60 -8.76
C LEU A 89 1.14 4.44 -9.89
N GLY A 90 2.37 4.94 -9.71
CA GLY A 90 3.11 5.68 -10.73
C GLY A 90 3.21 7.18 -10.50
N THR A 91 2.77 7.70 -9.35
CA THR A 91 2.99 9.10 -8.97
C THR A 91 4.49 9.44 -9.01
N ASP A 92 4.85 10.60 -9.56
CA ASP A 92 6.24 11.04 -9.66
C ASP A 92 6.91 11.09 -8.28
N PRO A 93 7.97 10.29 -8.04
CA PRO A 93 8.71 10.30 -6.78
C PRO A 93 9.23 11.70 -6.37
N LYS A 94 9.48 12.60 -7.33
CA LYS A 94 9.84 13.99 -7.06
C LYS A 94 8.76 14.74 -6.31
N ALA A 95 7.50 14.61 -6.73
CA ALA A 95 6.36 15.26 -6.11
C ALA A 95 6.10 14.67 -4.71
N ILE A 96 6.24 13.35 -4.54
CA ILE A 96 6.11 12.70 -3.23
C ILE A 96 7.22 13.20 -2.28
N MET A 97 8.48 13.20 -2.72
CA MET A 97 9.58 13.67 -1.87
C MET A 97 9.44 15.17 -1.52
N ALA A 98 8.99 15.98 -2.47
CA ALA A 98 8.68 17.40 -2.25
C ALA A 98 7.56 17.57 -1.20
N GLU A 99 6.52 16.73 -1.23
CA GLU A 99 5.47 16.72 -0.21
C GLU A 99 6.02 16.38 1.18
N LEU A 100 6.88 15.36 1.29
CA LEU A 100 7.53 15.01 2.56
C LEU A 100 8.39 16.16 3.11
N TYR A 101 8.98 16.98 2.23
CA TYR A 101 9.74 18.17 2.60
C TYR A 101 8.86 19.40 2.90
N GLY A 102 7.54 19.31 2.72
CA GLY A 102 6.62 20.44 2.87
C GLY A 102 6.80 21.51 1.80
N LYS A 103 7.12 21.12 0.56
CA LYS A 103 7.36 22.03 -0.57
C LYS A 103 6.09 22.25 -1.39
N ALA A 104 5.97 23.44 -2.00
CA ALA A 104 4.82 23.83 -2.81
C ALA A 104 4.63 22.94 -4.06
N THR A 105 5.70 22.28 -4.49
CA THR A 105 5.73 21.32 -5.62
C THR A 105 5.36 19.90 -5.19
N GLY A 106 4.97 19.70 -3.93
CA GLY A 106 4.44 18.44 -3.45
C GLY A 106 3.06 18.12 -4.03
N THR A 107 2.65 16.86 -3.93
CA THR A 107 1.36 16.35 -4.46
C THR A 107 0.15 17.09 -3.88
N THR A 108 0.26 17.61 -2.65
CA THR A 108 -0.73 18.46 -1.98
C THR A 108 -0.12 19.80 -1.57
N LYS A 109 0.83 20.30 -2.36
CA LYS A 109 1.49 21.61 -2.19
C LYS A 109 2.19 21.78 -0.83
N GLY A 110 2.63 20.68 -0.22
CA GLY A 110 3.33 20.67 1.07
C GLY A 110 2.42 20.82 2.28
N LYS A 111 1.09 20.78 2.10
CA LYS A 111 0.09 20.89 3.18
C LYS A 111 -0.16 19.55 3.87
N GLY A 112 -0.05 18.45 3.14
CA GLY A 112 -0.36 17.11 3.63
C GLY A 112 0.82 16.45 4.35
N GLY A 113 2.03 16.70 3.88
CA GLY A 113 3.25 16.10 4.40
C GLY A 113 3.20 14.56 4.30
N SER A 114 3.83 13.89 5.27
CA SER A 114 4.05 12.45 5.24
C SER A 114 2.84 11.56 5.49
N MET A 115 1.68 12.10 5.85
CA MET A 115 0.52 11.27 6.24
C MET A 115 -0.70 11.46 5.34
N HIS A 116 -0.66 12.46 4.45
CA HIS A 116 -1.82 12.95 3.73
C HIS A 116 -1.49 13.16 2.25
N ILE A 117 -0.78 12.21 1.66
CA ILE A 117 -0.50 12.26 0.22
C ILE A 117 -1.81 12.03 -0.51
N PHE A 118 -2.10 12.85 -1.52
CA PHE A 118 -3.25 12.72 -2.40
C PHE A 118 -2.79 12.92 -3.84
N ASP A 119 -3.27 12.09 -4.76
CA ASP A 119 -2.97 12.22 -6.18
C ASP A 119 -4.21 11.89 -7.01
N LYS A 120 -4.81 12.95 -7.56
CA LYS A 120 -6.01 12.84 -8.41
C LYS A 120 -5.73 12.11 -9.72
N GLU A 121 -4.55 12.30 -10.32
CA GLU A 121 -4.21 11.75 -11.63
C GLU A 121 -4.09 10.23 -11.56
N HIS A 122 -3.51 9.73 -10.48
CA HIS A 122 -3.34 8.30 -10.21
C HIS A 122 -4.46 7.69 -9.36
N ASN A 123 -5.59 8.40 -9.22
CA ASN A 123 -6.76 7.94 -8.47
C ASN A 123 -6.48 7.54 -7.01
N PHE A 124 -5.47 8.16 -6.41
CA PHE A 124 -5.09 7.99 -5.02
C PHE A 124 -5.77 9.06 -4.15
N MET A 125 -6.82 8.65 -3.47
CA MET A 125 -7.77 9.51 -2.76
C MET A 125 -7.33 9.88 -1.34
N GLY A 126 -6.09 9.57 -0.95
CA GLY A 126 -5.52 10.06 0.29
C GLY A 126 -4.93 9.00 1.21
N GLY A 127 -3.87 9.40 1.91
CA GLY A 127 -3.57 8.90 3.26
C GLY A 127 -4.36 9.66 4.33
N HIS A 128 -4.95 8.91 5.26
CA HIS A 128 -5.73 9.48 6.37
C HIS A 128 -5.04 9.27 7.72
N GLY A 129 -4.75 10.40 8.39
CA GLY A 129 -4.17 10.45 9.74
C GLY A 129 -5.12 9.97 10.84
N ILE A 130 -6.43 10.11 10.65
CA ILE A 130 -7.43 9.61 11.61
C ILE A 130 -7.65 8.13 11.36
N VAL A 131 -7.25 7.30 12.34
CA VAL A 131 -7.33 5.84 12.26
C VAL A 131 -8.77 5.40 11.99
N GLY A 132 -8.99 4.72 10.87
CA GLY A 132 -10.29 4.14 10.48
C GLY A 132 -11.21 5.10 9.74
N ALA A 133 -10.88 6.39 9.63
CA ALA A 133 -11.72 7.36 8.93
C ALA A 133 -11.83 7.09 7.43
N GLN A 134 -10.81 6.47 6.83
CA GLN A 134 -10.80 6.11 5.42
C GLN A 134 -11.75 4.97 5.06
N VAL A 135 -12.16 4.14 6.03
CA VAL A 135 -12.99 2.94 5.76
C VAL A 135 -14.38 3.31 5.24
N PRO A 136 -15.17 4.17 5.92
CA PRO A 136 -16.46 4.62 5.37
C PRO A 136 -16.28 5.48 4.10
N LEU A 137 -15.18 6.22 3.98
CA LEU A 137 -14.88 6.99 2.76
C LEU A 137 -14.63 6.07 1.56
N GLY A 138 -13.89 4.98 1.72
CA GLY A 138 -13.68 3.96 0.69
C GLY A 138 -14.98 3.29 0.25
N ALA A 139 -15.87 2.99 1.19
CA ALA A 139 -17.22 2.54 0.86
C ALA A 139 -18.00 3.60 0.06
N GLY A 140 -17.92 4.87 0.43
CA GLY A 140 -18.54 5.98 -0.30
C GLY A 140 -17.98 6.17 -1.72
N ILE A 141 -16.67 6.03 -1.91
CA ILE A 141 -16.04 6.07 -3.23
C ILE A 141 -16.56 4.92 -4.09
N ALA A 142 -16.60 3.69 -3.57
CA ALA A 142 -17.16 2.55 -4.29
C ALA A 142 -18.66 2.73 -4.60
N PHE A 143 -19.41 3.36 -3.71
CA PHE A 143 -20.80 3.75 -3.98
C PHE A 143 -20.89 4.68 -5.19
N ALA A 144 -20.01 5.68 -5.30
CA ALA A 144 -19.96 6.56 -6.46
C ALA A 144 -19.65 5.81 -7.76
N GLU A 145 -18.67 4.88 -7.75
CA GLU A 145 -18.35 4.06 -8.93
C GLU A 145 -19.54 3.18 -9.35
N LYS A 146 -20.25 2.59 -8.38
CA LYS A 146 -21.47 1.82 -8.64
C LYS A 146 -22.60 2.70 -9.19
N PHE A 147 -22.86 3.84 -8.56
CA PHE A 147 -23.91 4.78 -8.95
C PHE A 147 -23.70 5.28 -10.38
N ASN A 148 -22.45 5.60 -10.73
CA ASN A 148 -22.06 6.07 -12.05
C ASN A 148 -21.83 4.95 -13.08
N LYS A 149 -21.97 3.68 -12.67
CA LYS A 149 -21.82 2.48 -13.54
C LYS A 149 -20.46 2.42 -14.25
N THR A 150 -19.39 2.89 -13.62
CA THR A 150 -18.04 2.94 -14.21
C THR A 150 -17.42 1.55 -14.33
N LYS A 151 -17.90 0.60 -13.54
CA LYS A 151 -17.31 -0.73 -13.30
C LYS A 151 -15.95 -0.68 -12.60
N ASN A 152 -15.51 0.47 -12.09
CA ASN A 152 -14.29 0.57 -11.29
C ASN A 152 -14.52 0.00 -9.89
N VAL A 153 -13.43 -0.41 -9.24
CA VAL A 153 -13.42 -0.82 -7.84
C VAL A 153 -12.69 0.21 -6.98
N CYS A 154 -12.98 0.22 -5.68
CA CYS A 154 -12.19 0.96 -4.70
C CYS A 154 -11.37 -0.01 -3.84
N MET A 155 -10.05 0.14 -3.85
CA MET A 155 -9.17 -0.44 -2.86
C MET A 155 -9.15 0.43 -1.61
N CYS A 156 -9.62 -0.11 -0.50
CA CYS A 156 -9.67 0.58 0.78
C CYS A 156 -8.74 -0.12 1.78
N TYR A 157 -7.59 0.47 2.06
CA TYR A 157 -6.58 -0.08 2.96
C TYR A 157 -6.71 0.44 4.39
N MET A 158 -6.38 -0.41 5.35
CA MET A 158 -6.32 -0.08 6.77
C MET A 158 -5.33 -0.98 7.51
N GLY A 159 -4.78 -0.51 8.63
CA GLY A 159 -3.97 -1.35 9.51
C GLY A 159 -4.82 -2.23 10.43
N ASP A 160 -4.19 -3.23 11.04
CA ASP A 160 -4.78 -4.13 12.05
C ASP A 160 -5.42 -3.38 13.24
N GLY A 161 -4.88 -2.23 13.64
CA GLY A 161 -5.48 -1.41 14.69
C GLY A 161 -6.82 -0.76 14.31
N ALA A 162 -7.02 -0.48 13.02
CA ALA A 162 -8.19 0.26 12.55
C ALA A 162 -9.49 -0.56 12.57
N VAL A 163 -9.38 -1.89 12.52
CA VAL A 163 -10.55 -2.79 12.53
C VAL A 163 -11.26 -2.86 13.89
N ARG A 164 -10.82 -2.05 14.87
CA ARG A 164 -11.46 -1.87 16.18
C ARG A 164 -12.39 -0.66 16.22
N GLN A 165 -12.39 0.16 15.18
CA GLN A 165 -13.26 1.33 15.10
C GLN A 165 -14.68 0.92 14.72
N GLY A 166 -15.70 1.52 15.34
CA GLY A 166 -17.11 1.26 14.99
C GLY A 166 -17.40 1.54 13.51
N ALA A 167 -16.78 2.57 12.94
CA ALA A 167 -16.89 2.93 11.53
C ALA A 167 -16.47 1.80 10.56
N PHE A 168 -15.58 0.88 10.97
CA PHE A 168 -15.24 -0.29 10.18
C PHE A 168 -16.47 -1.20 10.01
N HIS A 169 -17.13 -1.51 11.12
CA HIS A 169 -18.32 -2.36 11.16
C HIS A 169 -19.49 -1.76 10.38
N GLU A 170 -19.74 -0.46 10.55
CA GLU A 170 -20.77 0.27 9.82
C GLU A 170 -20.53 0.25 8.31
N ALA A 171 -19.27 0.47 7.88
CA ALA A 171 -18.89 0.45 6.47
C ALA A 171 -19.04 -0.93 5.84
N LEU A 172 -18.60 -2.00 6.51
CA LEU A 172 -18.77 -3.38 6.00
C LEU A 172 -20.25 -3.73 5.81
N ASN A 173 -21.08 -3.38 6.79
CA ASN A 173 -22.51 -3.64 6.75
C ASN A 173 -23.18 -2.94 5.54
N LEU A 174 -22.93 -1.64 5.37
CA LEU A 174 -23.47 -0.88 4.23
C LEU A 174 -22.93 -1.37 2.89
N ALA A 175 -21.63 -1.69 2.82
CA ALA A 175 -21.00 -2.20 1.61
C ALA A 175 -21.62 -3.54 1.16
N MET A 176 -21.92 -4.44 2.10
CA MET A 176 -22.61 -5.70 1.82
C MET A 176 -24.06 -5.51 1.41
N LEU A 177 -24.79 -4.69 2.17
CA LEU A 177 -26.20 -4.39 1.90
C LEU A 177 -26.37 -3.83 0.49
N TRP A 178 -25.51 -2.90 0.09
CA TRP A 178 -25.58 -2.24 -1.20
C TRP A 178 -24.75 -2.91 -2.28
N LYS A 179 -24.09 -4.05 -2.01
CA LYS A 179 -23.20 -4.76 -2.95
C LYS A 179 -22.24 -3.78 -3.64
N LEU A 180 -21.47 -3.04 -2.84
CA LEU A 180 -20.54 -2.03 -3.34
C LEU A 180 -19.26 -2.68 -3.92
N PRO A 181 -18.67 -2.11 -4.99
CA PRO A 181 -17.43 -2.60 -5.57
C PRO A 181 -16.20 -2.12 -4.78
N VAL A 182 -16.11 -2.50 -3.50
CA VAL A 182 -14.98 -2.18 -2.62
C VAL A 182 -14.26 -3.44 -2.18
N ILE A 183 -12.93 -3.39 -2.22
CA ILE A 183 -12.05 -4.41 -1.64
C ILE A 183 -11.44 -3.77 -0.39
N PHE A 184 -11.88 -4.23 0.78
CA PHE A 184 -11.28 -3.82 2.04
C PHE A 184 -10.03 -4.64 2.29
N VAL A 185 -8.92 -3.98 2.59
CA VAL A 185 -7.64 -4.64 2.85
C VAL A 185 -7.13 -4.27 4.24
N ILE A 186 -6.92 -5.29 5.07
CA ILE A 186 -6.28 -5.13 6.37
C ILE A 186 -4.80 -5.48 6.19
N GLU A 187 -3.93 -4.48 6.23
CA GLU A 187 -2.48 -4.67 6.33
C GLU A 187 -2.12 -5.06 7.76
N ASN A 188 -2.21 -6.36 8.03
CA ASN A 188 -1.89 -6.92 9.32
C ASN A 188 -0.37 -7.11 9.43
N ASN A 189 0.30 -6.08 9.96
CA ASN A 189 1.70 -6.14 10.37
C ASN A 189 1.89 -6.56 11.84
N GLY A 190 0.80 -6.98 12.50
CA GLY A 190 0.78 -7.49 13.86
C GLY A 190 0.69 -6.44 14.97
N TYR A 191 0.83 -5.14 14.66
CA TYR A 191 0.99 -4.09 15.67
C TYR A 191 0.33 -2.74 15.32
N ALA A 192 -0.62 -2.34 16.18
CA ALA A 192 -1.13 -0.98 16.26
C ALA A 192 -0.23 -0.11 17.17
N MET A 193 0.67 0.67 16.56
CA MET A 193 1.82 1.29 17.23
C MET A 193 2.66 0.21 17.93
N GLY A 194 2.49 0.03 19.24
CA GLY A 194 3.15 -1.00 20.05
C GLY A 194 2.20 -2.00 20.71
N THR A 195 0.91 -1.95 20.37
CA THR A 195 -0.09 -2.88 20.88
C THR A 195 -0.31 -3.99 19.86
N SER A 196 0.04 -5.23 20.22
CA SER A 196 -0.12 -6.36 19.31
C SER A 196 -1.59 -6.76 19.13
N VAL A 197 -1.92 -7.37 18.00
CA VAL A 197 -3.28 -7.89 17.71
C VAL A 197 -3.79 -8.77 18.86
N LYS A 198 -2.96 -9.70 19.35
CA LYS A 198 -3.29 -10.63 20.45
C LYS A 198 -3.63 -9.93 21.78
N ARG A 199 -3.22 -8.68 21.96
CA ARG A 199 -3.54 -7.88 23.16
C ARG A 199 -4.82 -7.07 23.04
N THR A 200 -5.35 -6.91 21.83
CA THR A 200 -6.49 -6.01 21.56
C THR A 200 -7.79 -6.74 21.27
N SER A 201 -7.75 -8.06 21.01
CA SER A 201 -8.93 -8.82 20.61
C SER A 201 -8.76 -10.31 20.85
N ASN A 202 -9.87 -10.99 21.14
CA ASN A 202 -9.95 -12.46 21.11
C ASN A 202 -10.10 -13.00 19.68
N VAL A 203 -10.51 -12.15 18.72
CA VAL A 203 -10.52 -12.44 17.29
C VAL A 203 -9.19 -11.97 16.70
N THR A 204 -8.26 -12.91 16.52
CA THR A 204 -6.89 -12.63 16.06
C THR A 204 -6.69 -12.87 14.56
N GLU A 205 -7.49 -13.75 13.97
CA GLU A 205 -7.60 -13.90 12.52
C GLU A 205 -8.55 -12.81 12.02
N LEU A 206 -8.03 -11.71 11.48
CA LEU A 206 -8.81 -10.49 11.27
C LEU A 206 -9.79 -10.62 10.09
N TYR A 207 -9.50 -11.48 9.12
CA TYR A 207 -10.43 -11.74 8.01
C TYR A 207 -11.79 -12.30 8.47
N THR A 208 -11.85 -13.01 9.61
CA THR A 208 -13.10 -13.60 10.12
C THR A 208 -14.10 -12.56 10.63
N LEU A 209 -13.67 -11.31 10.84
CA LEU A 209 -14.58 -10.20 11.15
C LEU A 209 -15.63 -9.97 10.06
N ALA A 210 -15.35 -10.41 8.82
CA ALA A 210 -16.27 -10.34 7.69
C ALA A 210 -17.48 -11.29 7.84
N GLU A 211 -17.35 -12.36 8.63
CA GLU A 211 -18.38 -13.39 8.83
C GLU A 211 -19.67 -12.80 9.41
N ALA A 212 -19.57 -11.76 10.24
CA ALA A 212 -20.72 -11.06 10.81
C ALA A 212 -21.62 -10.38 9.76
N TYR A 213 -21.15 -10.25 8.51
CA TYR A 213 -21.83 -9.58 7.41
C TYR A 213 -22.04 -10.48 6.18
N ASP A 214 -21.75 -11.78 6.30
CA ASP A 214 -21.69 -12.72 5.17
C ASP A 214 -20.78 -12.22 4.01
N MET A 215 -19.75 -11.45 4.35
CA MET A 215 -18.83 -10.86 3.38
C MET A 215 -17.71 -11.87 3.05
N PRO A 216 -17.45 -12.17 1.76
CA PRO A 216 -16.33 -13.02 1.37
C PRO A 216 -15.00 -12.44 1.85
N ALA A 217 -14.20 -13.29 2.47
CA ALA A 217 -12.92 -12.88 3.04
C ALA A 217 -11.91 -14.02 3.05
N GLU A 218 -10.63 -13.67 2.95
CA GLU A 218 -9.53 -14.63 3.08
C GLU A 218 -8.26 -13.98 3.64
N PRO A 219 -7.42 -14.74 4.37
CA PRO A 219 -6.07 -14.31 4.68
C PRO A 219 -5.17 -14.46 3.45
N VAL A 220 -4.25 -13.52 3.26
CA VAL A 220 -3.30 -13.48 2.15
C VAL A 220 -1.89 -13.35 2.71
N ASP A 221 -0.96 -14.20 2.25
CA ASP A 221 0.47 -14.05 2.57
C ASP A 221 1.03 -12.85 1.79
N ALA A 222 0.94 -11.67 2.39
CA ALA A 222 1.36 -10.41 1.77
C ALA A 222 2.87 -10.16 1.87
N MET A 223 3.64 -11.20 2.15
CA MET A 223 5.07 -11.28 1.84
C MET A 223 5.34 -11.92 0.46
N SER A 224 4.30 -12.45 -0.21
CA SER A 224 4.34 -12.91 -1.62
C SER A 224 3.51 -11.97 -2.50
N VAL A 225 4.18 -11.33 -3.46
CA VAL A 225 3.51 -10.40 -4.39
C VAL A 225 2.53 -11.13 -5.31
N GLU A 226 2.82 -12.39 -5.66
CA GLU A 226 1.92 -13.24 -6.42
C GLU A 226 0.62 -13.53 -5.66
N ALA A 227 0.72 -13.90 -4.39
CA ALA A 227 -0.46 -14.18 -3.56
C ALA A 227 -1.35 -12.95 -3.42
N VAL A 228 -0.75 -11.76 -3.28
CA VAL A 228 -1.46 -10.47 -3.29
C VAL A 228 -2.17 -10.27 -4.63
N HIS A 229 -1.45 -10.40 -5.75
CA HIS A 229 -2.04 -10.23 -7.08
C HIS A 229 -3.26 -11.13 -7.29
N ILE A 230 -3.11 -12.43 -7.02
CA ILE A 230 -4.17 -13.43 -7.26
C ILE A 230 -5.42 -13.11 -6.43
N SER A 231 -5.23 -12.81 -5.15
CA SER A 231 -6.34 -12.53 -4.23
C SER A 231 -7.07 -11.24 -4.60
N VAL A 232 -6.33 -10.19 -4.98
CA VAL A 232 -6.91 -8.92 -5.42
C VAL A 232 -7.62 -9.07 -6.77
N ALA A 233 -7.04 -9.79 -7.73
CA ALA A 233 -7.65 -10.01 -9.04
C ALA A 233 -9.02 -10.72 -8.89
N LYS A 234 -9.08 -11.76 -8.06
CA LYS A 234 -10.32 -12.49 -7.73
C LYS A 234 -11.35 -11.59 -7.05
N ALA A 235 -10.94 -10.80 -6.06
CA ALA A 235 -11.84 -9.87 -5.37
C ALA A 235 -12.35 -8.76 -6.30
N ALA A 236 -11.50 -8.26 -7.20
CA ALA A 236 -11.86 -7.26 -8.19
C ALA A 236 -12.84 -7.80 -9.22
N GLU A 237 -12.61 -9.00 -9.75
CA GLU A 237 -13.54 -9.67 -10.67
C GLU A 237 -14.93 -9.80 -10.04
N ARG A 238 -15.00 -10.28 -8.80
CA ARG A 238 -16.25 -10.39 -8.02
C ARG A 238 -16.95 -9.04 -7.86
N ALA A 239 -16.21 -8.02 -7.45
CA ALA A 239 -16.74 -6.68 -7.25
C ALA A 239 -17.31 -6.10 -8.56
N ARG A 240 -16.61 -6.29 -9.69
CA ARG A 240 -17.05 -5.85 -11.02
C ARG A 240 -18.24 -6.64 -11.55
N ALA A 241 -18.37 -7.91 -11.17
CA ALA A 241 -19.54 -8.74 -11.46
C ALA A 241 -20.80 -8.30 -10.65
N GLY A 242 -20.66 -7.35 -9.73
CA GLY A 242 -21.76 -6.84 -8.92
C GLY A 242 -22.11 -7.73 -7.73
N GLU A 243 -21.26 -8.70 -7.40
CA GLU A 243 -21.49 -9.64 -6.30
C GLU A 243 -21.14 -9.05 -4.92
N GLY A 244 -20.69 -7.80 -4.90
CA GLY A 244 -20.42 -7.01 -3.70
C GLY A 244 -18.96 -7.04 -3.25
N PRO A 245 -18.70 -6.55 -2.03
CA PRO A 245 -17.34 -6.32 -1.54
C PRO A 245 -16.63 -7.61 -1.12
N SER A 246 -15.35 -7.49 -0.78
CA SER A 246 -14.56 -8.55 -0.14
C SER A 246 -13.62 -7.95 0.91
N LEU A 247 -13.24 -8.74 1.93
CA LEU A 247 -12.25 -8.37 2.95
C LEU A 247 -11.00 -9.26 2.82
N LEU A 248 -9.84 -8.67 2.54
CA LEU A 248 -8.58 -9.39 2.47
C LEU A 248 -7.71 -9.03 3.67
N GLU A 249 -7.26 -10.02 4.45
CA GLU A 249 -6.26 -9.80 5.50
C GLU A 249 -4.86 -10.05 4.93
N PHE A 250 -4.17 -8.97 4.57
CA PHE A 250 -2.79 -9.01 4.10
C PHE A 250 -1.86 -9.18 5.30
N ARG A 251 -1.35 -10.41 5.46
CA ARG A 251 -0.37 -10.75 6.50
C ARG A 251 1.01 -10.34 6.01
N THR A 252 1.49 -9.24 6.56
CA THR A 252 2.75 -8.60 6.18
C THR A 252 3.54 -8.24 7.43
N TYR A 253 4.64 -7.50 7.29
CA TYR A 253 5.40 -7.05 8.44
C TYR A 253 6.11 -5.72 8.22
N ARG A 254 5.99 -4.83 9.20
CA ARG A 254 6.64 -3.50 9.16
C ARG A 254 8.02 -3.58 9.79
N TYR A 255 9.09 -3.39 9.01
CA TYR A 255 10.47 -3.56 9.54
C TYR A 255 10.95 -2.40 10.41
N LYS A 256 10.37 -1.22 10.23
CA LYS A 256 10.67 -0.02 11.03
C LYS A 256 9.63 0.19 12.11
N GLY A 257 9.90 1.12 13.02
CA GLY A 257 8.96 1.46 14.07
C GLY A 257 7.66 2.01 13.53
N HIS A 258 6.71 2.24 14.43
CA HIS A 258 5.43 2.82 14.08
C HIS A 258 5.63 4.09 13.25
N SER A 259 6.40 5.03 13.78
CA SER A 259 6.95 6.18 13.09
C SER A 259 8.47 6.18 13.24
N MET A 260 9.15 7.10 12.55
CA MET A 260 10.60 7.27 12.70
C MET A 260 11.07 7.67 14.11
N SER A 261 10.16 8.13 14.99
CA SER A 261 10.47 8.43 16.40
C SER A 261 10.22 7.26 17.35
N ASP A 262 9.63 6.15 16.88
CA ASP A 262 9.29 5.00 17.72
C ASP A 262 10.50 4.06 17.96
N PRO A 263 10.89 3.80 19.22
CA PRO A 263 12.01 2.92 19.56
C PRO A 263 11.71 1.42 19.48
N GLN A 264 10.47 0.99 19.18
CA GLN A 264 10.11 -0.41 18.87
C GLN A 264 10.27 -1.43 20.02
N LYS A 265 10.13 -1.00 21.27
CA LYS A 265 10.39 -1.83 22.47
C LYS A 265 9.37 -2.97 22.72
N TYR A 266 8.38 -3.13 21.83
CA TYR A 266 7.25 -4.06 21.99
C TYR A 266 7.39 -5.35 21.18
N ARG A 267 8.51 -5.54 20.50
CA ARG A 267 8.83 -6.71 19.67
C ARG A 267 10.31 -7.04 19.76
N THR A 268 10.67 -8.29 19.49
CA THR A 268 12.06 -8.74 19.60
C THR A 268 12.83 -8.46 18.31
N LYS A 269 14.16 -8.47 18.38
CA LYS A 269 14.98 -8.34 17.16
C LYS A 269 14.86 -9.60 16.31
N GLU A 270 14.79 -10.75 16.97
CA GLU A 270 14.67 -12.07 16.37
C GLU A 270 13.41 -12.18 15.52
N GLU A 271 12.28 -11.68 16.02
CA GLU A 271 11.02 -11.62 15.27
C GLU A 271 11.17 -10.80 13.97
N VAL A 272 11.82 -9.64 14.06
CA VAL A 272 12.03 -8.78 12.88
C VAL A 272 12.97 -9.45 11.86
N GLU A 273 14.04 -10.09 12.32
CA GLU A 273 14.98 -10.78 11.43
C GLU A 273 14.36 -12.02 10.78
N GLU A 274 13.45 -12.74 11.46
CA GLU A 274 12.68 -13.83 10.85
C GLU A 274 11.86 -13.35 9.66
N TYR A 275 11.15 -12.23 9.78
CA TYR A 275 10.39 -11.67 8.66
C TYR A 275 11.28 -11.17 7.52
N LYS A 276 12.46 -10.60 7.82
CA LYS A 276 13.42 -10.18 6.79
C LYS A 276 13.96 -11.35 5.96
N GLN A 277 14.00 -12.57 6.50
CA GLN A 277 14.35 -13.75 5.70
C GLN A 277 13.30 -14.08 4.64
N ARG A 278 12.09 -13.52 4.76
CA ARG A 278 10.98 -13.64 3.83
C ARG A 278 10.73 -12.34 3.04
N ASP A 279 11.76 -11.50 2.88
CA ASP A 279 11.61 -10.20 2.22
C ASP A 279 11.01 -10.31 0.81
N PRO A 280 9.92 -9.58 0.50
CA PRO A 280 9.22 -9.71 -0.78
C PRO A 280 10.07 -9.29 -1.98
N VAL A 281 10.96 -8.30 -1.81
CA VAL A 281 11.87 -7.84 -2.87
C VAL A 281 12.86 -8.94 -3.22
N GLU A 282 13.48 -9.54 -2.20
CA GLU A 282 14.45 -10.61 -2.39
C GLU A 282 13.79 -11.87 -2.96
N SER A 283 12.59 -12.22 -2.49
CA SER A 283 11.83 -13.36 -2.99
C SER A 283 11.51 -13.23 -4.49
N VAL A 284 11.10 -12.04 -4.95
CA VAL A 284 10.87 -11.76 -6.37
C VAL A 284 12.17 -11.81 -7.17
N LYS A 285 13.26 -11.23 -6.66
CA LYS A 285 14.59 -11.31 -7.28
C LYS A 285 15.03 -12.75 -7.51
N GLN A 286 14.94 -13.59 -6.48
CA GLN A 286 15.29 -15.01 -6.58
C GLN A 286 14.41 -15.75 -7.60
N THR A 287 13.13 -15.41 -7.65
CA THR A 287 12.19 -15.96 -8.63
C THR A 287 12.58 -15.56 -10.07
N ILE A 288 12.94 -14.30 -10.29
CA ILE A 288 13.42 -13.80 -11.60
C ILE A 288 14.67 -14.55 -12.06
N LEU A 289 15.66 -14.71 -11.17
CA LEU A 289 16.95 -15.34 -11.50
C LEU A 289 16.80 -16.84 -11.73
N SER A 290 16.09 -17.55 -10.84
CA SER A 290 15.88 -19.00 -10.94
C SER A 290 15.11 -19.39 -12.21
N LYS A 291 14.12 -18.58 -12.59
CA LYS A 291 13.34 -18.77 -13.83
C LYS A 291 14.00 -18.16 -15.07
N LYS A 292 15.17 -17.54 -14.93
CA LYS A 292 15.92 -16.87 -16.03
C LYS A 292 15.10 -15.82 -16.77
N LEU A 293 14.25 -15.09 -16.04
CA LEU A 293 13.44 -14.00 -16.59
C LEU A 293 14.31 -12.76 -16.85
N ALA A 294 15.33 -12.53 -16.02
CA ALA A 294 16.38 -11.55 -16.24
C ALA A 294 17.70 -12.04 -15.65
N THR A 295 18.79 -11.41 -16.06
CA THR A 295 20.13 -11.61 -15.55
C THR A 295 20.38 -10.74 -14.32
N GLU A 296 21.39 -11.10 -13.53
CA GLU A 296 21.83 -10.27 -12.40
C GLU A 296 22.23 -8.87 -12.85
N LYS A 297 22.92 -8.75 -14.00
CA LYS A 297 23.30 -7.47 -14.60
C LYS A 297 22.09 -6.57 -14.92
N GLU A 298 21.03 -7.13 -15.49
CA GLU A 298 19.79 -6.39 -15.77
C GLU A 298 19.12 -5.89 -14.48
N LEU A 299 19.14 -6.68 -13.40
CA LEU A 299 18.60 -6.27 -12.11
C LEU A 299 19.46 -5.18 -11.44
N GLU A 300 20.78 -5.28 -11.54
CA GLU A 300 21.70 -4.23 -11.09
C GLU A 300 21.47 -2.91 -11.83
N ASP A 301 21.18 -2.97 -13.14
CA ASP A 301 20.87 -1.77 -13.93
C ASP A 301 19.55 -1.12 -13.49
N ILE A 302 18.54 -1.93 -13.14
CA ILE A 302 17.29 -1.45 -12.53
C ILE A 302 17.58 -0.79 -11.18
N ASP A 303 18.37 -1.43 -10.32
CA ASP A 303 18.73 -0.89 -9.00
C ASP A 303 19.46 0.46 -9.13
N ALA A 304 20.42 0.56 -10.05
CA ALA A 304 21.16 1.79 -10.31
C ALA A 304 20.24 2.93 -10.82
N LYS A 305 19.30 2.61 -11.72
CA LYS A 305 18.29 3.57 -12.20
C LYS A 305 17.41 4.06 -11.06
N ILE A 306 16.95 3.17 -10.18
CA ILE A 306 16.10 3.53 -9.04
C ILE A 306 16.86 4.44 -8.06
N VAL A 307 18.12 4.15 -7.77
CA VAL A 307 18.96 5.03 -6.94
C VAL A 307 19.05 6.42 -7.56
N ALA A 308 19.29 6.51 -8.88
CA ALA A 308 19.32 7.80 -9.57
C ALA A 308 17.98 8.56 -9.50
N ILE A 309 16.84 7.87 -9.65
CA ILE A 309 15.49 8.46 -9.50
C ILE A 309 15.30 9.02 -8.09
N VAL A 310 15.68 8.27 -7.06
CA VAL A 310 15.54 8.69 -5.65
C VAL A 310 16.43 9.89 -5.37
N ASP A 311 17.70 9.87 -5.81
CA ASP A 311 18.62 10.99 -5.62
C ASP A 311 18.15 12.25 -6.37
N GLU A 312 17.60 12.10 -7.58
CA GLU A 312 16.98 13.20 -8.32
C GLU A 312 15.75 13.76 -7.60
N SER A 313 14.95 12.90 -6.98
CA SER A 313 13.77 13.31 -6.19
C SER A 313 14.16 14.12 -4.97
N VAL A 314 15.24 13.75 -4.29
CA VAL A 314 15.80 14.52 -3.17
C VAL A 314 16.30 15.87 -3.65
N LYS A 315 17.09 15.90 -4.73
CA LYS A 315 17.59 17.14 -5.31
C LYS A 315 16.45 18.08 -5.67
N PHE A 316 15.43 17.56 -6.37
CA PHE A 316 14.25 18.33 -6.74
C PHE A 316 13.53 18.91 -5.52
N ALA A 317 13.33 18.12 -4.46
CA ALA A 317 12.70 18.59 -3.24
C ALA A 317 13.54 19.66 -2.51
N GLU A 318 14.87 19.53 -2.49
CA GLU A 318 15.78 20.52 -1.89
C GLU A 318 15.78 21.85 -2.65
N GLU A 319 15.75 21.80 -3.98
CA GLU A 319 15.73 22.97 -4.87
C GLU A 319 14.34 23.60 -5.00
N SER A 320 13.27 22.87 -4.64
CA SER A 320 11.90 23.37 -4.70
C SER A 320 11.62 24.45 -3.66
N PRO A 321 10.74 25.44 -3.98
CA PRO A 321 10.37 26.48 -3.04
C PRO A 321 9.46 25.92 -1.93
N TYR A 322 9.58 26.50 -0.74
CA TYR A 322 8.53 26.37 0.27
C TYR A 322 7.27 27.12 -0.18
N PRO A 323 6.07 26.69 0.25
CA PRO A 323 4.85 27.45 -0.01
C PRO A 323 4.91 28.83 0.63
N ASP A 324 4.29 29.82 -0.03
CA ASP A 324 4.09 31.14 0.58
C ASP A 324 3.22 31.00 1.84
N PRO A 325 3.49 31.72 2.95
CA PRO A 325 2.68 31.61 4.16
C PRO A 325 1.17 31.83 3.94
N SER A 326 0.78 32.63 2.94
CA SER A 326 -0.63 32.84 2.59
C SER A 326 -1.35 31.57 2.11
N GLU A 327 -0.62 30.57 1.61
CA GLU A 327 -1.18 29.26 1.22
C GLU A 327 -1.82 28.51 2.40
N ALA A 328 -1.47 28.85 3.65
CA ALA A 328 -2.12 28.28 4.82
C ALA A 328 -3.62 28.64 4.93
N LEU A 329 -4.07 29.69 4.22
CA LEU A 329 -5.44 30.18 4.23
C LEU A 329 -6.22 29.80 2.96
N THR A 330 -5.55 29.22 1.96
CA THR A 330 -6.17 28.82 0.69
C THR A 330 -6.75 27.40 0.80
N GLU A 331 -7.76 27.10 -0.02
CA GLU A 331 -8.35 25.75 -0.16
C GLU A 331 -9.09 25.24 1.10
N VAL A 332 -9.36 26.13 2.06
CA VAL A 332 -10.24 25.85 3.21
C VAL A 332 -11.71 25.76 2.75
N TYR A 333 -12.09 26.60 1.80
CA TYR A 333 -13.40 26.61 1.13
C TYR A 333 -13.19 26.77 -0.38
N GLU A 334 -14.17 26.37 -1.18
CA GLU A 334 -14.19 26.62 -2.64
C GLU A 334 -14.31 28.12 -2.95
N GLN A 335 -15.08 28.84 -2.12
CA GLN A 335 -15.33 30.26 -2.28
C GLN A 335 -14.11 31.10 -1.84
N ALA A 336 -13.61 31.94 -2.74
CA ALA A 336 -12.46 32.80 -2.48
C ALA A 336 -12.75 33.96 -1.51
N ASP A 337 -13.98 34.47 -1.48
CA ASP A 337 -14.46 35.57 -0.63
C ASP A 337 -15.31 35.08 0.54
N TYR A 338 -14.93 33.96 1.16
CA TYR A 338 -15.69 33.39 2.27
C TYR A 338 -15.75 34.38 3.45
N PRO A 339 -16.95 34.84 3.86
CA PRO A 339 -17.13 36.01 4.72
C PRO A 339 -16.62 35.85 6.16
N PHE A 340 -16.17 34.65 6.53
CA PHE A 340 -15.59 34.34 7.84
C PHE A 340 -14.06 34.09 7.79
N VAL A 341 -13.43 34.14 6.61
CA VAL A 341 -11.96 34.24 6.50
C VAL A 341 -11.60 35.72 6.63
N THR A 342 -11.62 36.22 7.87
CA THR A 342 -11.19 37.58 8.18
C THR A 342 -9.67 37.60 8.28
N GLY A 343 -9.01 38.16 7.26
CA GLY A 343 -7.63 38.64 7.33
C GLY A 343 -7.58 40.07 7.84
#